data_AF-A0A7X7DTT2-F1
#
_entry.id   AF-A0A7X7DTT2-F1
#
_cell.length_a   1.000
_cell.length_b   1.000
_cell.length_c   1.000
_cell.angle_alpha   90.00
_cell.angle_beta   90.00
_cell.angle_gamma   90.00
#
_symmetry.space_group_name_H-M   'P 1'
#
loop_
_entity.id
_entity.type
_entity.pdbx_description
1 polymer ?
#
loop_
_entity_poly.entity_id
_entity_poly.type
_entity_poly.pdbx_seq_one_letter_code
_entity_poly.pdbx_strand_id
1 'polypeptide(L)'
;MGNRTGILNRILSAVCLLLLLAGAALAAPSTLRVRQAYLDYPSLTVYADLLDASGKPFVPGGAEQLTATVGGRAFDVSRWSAFSAKNDGVLIIFLVDTSASIGQNRFTELQETVSGWIRRMGPSDRAAVMSFGENVSVVQGFTAEQNALLYAVQYLSPKDPGAQLNLGLLRALELAKIKSSGLPARRMILLCSDGFRETPGGATADEVRNALASDPVPVYSIFFDSPERESTNRNTEAQQLLNELGYDAGPVDGKLGPRTVAAIRVFQQSRGVAWDGSVSNELLGVLRTMAKKQKDAALASIGEFSRRSGGQLYRAGTSPFTSIFDSVAASLDNALALHITLEGLVPDATMKRLEITFFDGTRSLSDGIEFRLFGAQAERTPVMLPEETKESSATITDYSVWAHLLAIAAIITLPLSVWLIQKRMRTAKRESAAPASSEKQSILPKDESSPTIVLSEAAQRASLHVELTPSGARGTDTTLKAVITDRIVLGRNRGPSALSILGDATVSARHCELVFSKGRLFVNDLQSSNGTMVNGVPIQGHYPLEDGDRLTIGKTELRIRILEVK
;
A
#
# COMPACT_ATOMS: atom_id res chain seq x y z
N MET A 1 -36.22 -4.91 -76.65
CA MET A 1 -35.01 -4.17 -76.23
C MET A 1 -34.76 -4.30 -74.71
N GLY A 2 -34.76 -5.52 -74.17
CA GLY A 2 -34.89 -5.74 -72.71
C GLY A 2 -33.74 -6.48 -72.02
N ASN A 3 -32.49 -6.38 -72.50
CA ASN A 3 -31.36 -7.13 -71.89
C ASN A 3 -30.08 -6.30 -71.65
N ARG A 4 -30.10 -4.97 -71.82
CA ARG A 4 -28.93 -4.12 -71.55
C ARG A 4 -28.88 -3.52 -70.14
N THR A 5 -29.97 -3.54 -69.39
CA THR A 5 -30.05 -2.97 -68.02
C THR A 5 -29.56 -3.92 -66.93
N GLY A 6 -29.66 -5.24 -67.11
CA GLY A 6 -29.21 -6.23 -66.13
C GLY A 6 -27.68 -6.42 -66.07
N ILE A 7 -26.98 -6.23 -67.19
CA ILE A 7 -25.52 -6.36 -67.27
C ILE A 7 -24.84 -5.11 -66.69
N LEU A 8 -25.37 -3.91 -66.96
CA LEU A 8 -24.87 -2.68 -66.35
C LEU A 8 -25.03 -2.67 -64.82
N ASN A 9 -26.17 -3.11 -64.28
CA ASN A 9 -26.38 -3.17 -62.83
C ASN A 9 -25.50 -4.24 -62.14
N ARG A 10 -25.18 -5.35 -62.82
CA ARG A 10 -24.26 -6.36 -62.29
C ARG A 10 -22.80 -5.91 -62.34
N ILE A 11 -22.39 -5.18 -63.38
CA ILE A 11 -21.06 -4.57 -63.46
C ILE A 11 -20.94 -3.43 -62.44
N LEU A 12 -21.97 -2.59 -62.26
CA LEU A 12 -21.97 -1.50 -61.28
C LEU A 12 -21.97 -2.01 -59.82
N SER A 13 -22.67 -3.13 -59.56
CA SER A 13 -22.65 -3.80 -58.24
C SER A 13 -21.33 -4.52 -57.99
N ALA A 14 -20.73 -5.15 -59.01
CA ALA A 14 -19.41 -5.78 -58.89
C ALA A 14 -18.28 -4.75 -58.75
N VAL A 15 -18.38 -3.59 -59.43
CA VAL A 15 -17.45 -2.46 -59.28
C VAL A 15 -17.67 -1.73 -57.95
N CYS A 16 -18.90 -1.62 -57.42
CA CYS A 16 -19.14 -1.15 -56.06
C CYS A 16 -18.63 -2.15 -55.01
N LEU A 17 -18.73 -3.46 -55.23
CA LEU A 17 -18.19 -4.48 -54.33
C LEU A 17 -16.65 -4.54 -54.39
N LEU A 18 -16.04 -4.35 -55.58
CA LEU A 18 -14.60 -4.20 -55.77
C LEU A 18 -14.06 -2.87 -55.25
N LEU A 19 -14.84 -1.77 -55.28
CA LEU A 19 -14.48 -0.49 -54.67
C LEU A 19 -14.73 -0.47 -53.15
N LEU A 20 -15.69 -1.26 -52.64
CA LEU A 20 -15.84 -1.54 -51.21
C LEU A 20 -14.73 -2.47 -50.69
N LEU A 21 -14.16 -3.33 -51.53
CA LEU A 21 -12.95 -4.11 -51.25
C LEU A 21 -11.64 -3.33 -51.46
N ALA A 22 -11.65 -2.25 -52.24
CA ALA A 22 -10.48 -1.40 -52.50
C ALA A 22 -10.32 -0.23 -51.52
N GLY A 23 -11.25 -0.06 -50.57
CA GLY A 23 -11.27 1.07 -49.62
C GLY A 23 -10.95 0.74 -48.17
N ALA A 24 -10.93 -0.55 -47.77
CA ALA A 24 -10.36 -0.94 -46.50
C ALA A 24 -8.86 -1.12 -46.72
N ALA A 25 -8.09 -0.05 -46.56
CA ALA A 25 -6.66 -0.22 -46.30
C ALA A 25 -6.56 -1.27 -45.18
N LEU A 26 -5.96 -2.43 -45.46
CA LEU A 26 -5.69 -3.41 -44.41
C LEU A 26 -5.03 -2.63 -43.27
N ALA A 27 -5.69 -2.61 -42.10
CA ALA A 27 -5.25 -1.80 -40.99
C ALA A 27 -3.81 -2.24 -40.66
N ALA A 28 -2.83 -1.42 -40.99
CA ALA A 28 -1.43 -1.74 -40.75
C ALA A 28 -1.06 -1.23 -39.36
N PRO A 29 -0.22 -1.96 -38.61
CA PRO A 29 0.26 -1.47 -37.34
C PRO A 29 1.09 -0.21 -37.57
N SER A 30 0.89 0.77 -36.70
CA SER A 30 1.57 2.06 -36.70
C SER A 30 2.43 2.26 -35.46
N THR A 31 2.07 1.61 -34.35
CA THR A 31 2.67 1.83 -33.05
C THR A 31 2.84 0.49 -32.34
N LEU A 32 4.07 0.21 -31.87
CA LEU A 32 4.37 -0.84 -30.90
C LEU A 32 4.82 -0.17 -29.61
N ARG A 33 4.28 -0.59 -28.46
CA ARG A 33 4.70 -0.10 -27.14
C ARG A 33 4.80 -1.22 -26.14
N VAL A 34 5.98 -1.43 -25.57
CA VAL A 34 6.20 -2.40 -24.49
C VAL A 34 5.81 -1.73 -23.17
N ARG A 35 4.82 -2.30 -22.48
CA ARG A 35 4.24 -1.74 -21.25
C ARG A 35 4.84 -2.32 -19.98
N GLN A 36 5.13 -3.61 -20.01
CA GLN A 36 5.62 -4.34 -18.84
C GLN A 36 6.36 -5.60 -19.28
N ALA A 37 7.41 -5.97 -18.54
CA ALA A 37 8.05 -7.27 -18.66
C ALA A 37 8.07 -7.91 -17.29
N TYR A 38 7.33 -9.01 -17.14
CA TYR A 38 7.24 -9.79 -15.93
C TYR A 38 8.15 -11.00 -16.04
N LEU A 39 9.29 -10.95 -15.35
CA LEU A 39 10.27 -12.03 -15.33
C LEU A 39 9.90 -13.06 -14.26
N ASP A 40 9.69 -14.30 -14.67
CA ASP A 40 9.63 -15.48 -13.82
C ASP A 40 10.56 -16.58 -14.36
N TYR A 41 11.86 -16.36 -14.15
CA TYR A 41 12.92 -17.09 -14.84
C TYR A 41 12.73 -18.62 -14.79
N PRO A 42 12.89 -19.33 -15.92
CA PRO A 42 13.37 -18.83 -17.22
C PRO A 42 12.30 -18.16 -18.08
N SER A 43 11.04 -18.09 -17.63
CA SER A 43 9.96 -17.47 -18.39
C SER A 43 9.94 -15.96 -18.25
N LEU A 44 9.71 -15.27 -19.36
CA LEU A 44 9.49 -13.83 -19.41
C LEU A 44 8.16 -13.58 -20.12
N THR A 45 7.22 -12.95 -19.41
CA THR A 45 5.95 -12.52 -20.01
C THR A 45 6.03 -11.03 -20.28
N VAL A 46 5.87 -10.63 -21.55
CA VAL A 46 5.93 -9.23 -21.98
C VAL A 46 4.55 -8.78 -22.40
N TYR A 47 4.11 -7.65 -21.87
CA TYR A 47 2.85 -7.03 -22.25
C TYR A 47 3.12 -5.84 -23.16
N ALA A 48 2.59 -5.86 -24.37
CA ALA A 48 2.82 -4.84 -25.37
C ALA A 48 1.55 -4.44 -26.12
N ASP A 49 1.40 -3.16 -26.42
CA ASP A 49 0.36 -2.66 -27.29
C ASP A 49 0.86 -2.66 -28.73
N LEU A 50 0.11 -3.26 -29.64
CA LEU A 50 0.33 -3.13 -31.08
C LEU A 50 -0.93 -2.49 -31.66
N LEU A 51 -0.80 -1.26 -32.17
CA LEU A 51 -1.94 -0.44 -32.56
C LEU A 51 -1.85 -0.01 -34.02
N ASP A 52 -2.99 0.05 -34.71
CA ASP A 52 -3.08 0.64 -36.05
C ASP A 52 -3.04 2.17 -36.02
N ALA A 53 -3.09 2.82 -37.19
CA ALA A 53 -3.06 4.29 -37.29
C ALA A 53 -4.30 4.99 -36.67
N SER A 54 -5.38 4.25 -36.44
CA SER A 54 -6.59 4.74 -35.76
C SER A 54 -6.55 4.53 -34.24
N GLY A 55 -5.49 3.91 -33.72
CA GLY A 55 -5.33 3.58 -32.31
C GLY A 55 -6.06 2.32 -31.86
N LYS A 56 -6.55 1.50 -32.79
CA LYS A 56 -7.20 0.22 -32.46
C LYS A 56 -6.15 -0.90 -32.31
N PRO A 57 -6.40 -1.92 -31.48
CA PRO A 57 -5.52 -3.08 -31.36
C PRO A 57 -5.36 -3.78 -32.71
N PHE A 58 -4.11 -3.98 -33.10
CA PHE A 58 -3.72 -4.77 -34.26
C PHE A 58 -3.26 -6.14 -33.78
N VAL A 59 -3.81 -7.19 -34.39
CA VAL A 59 -3.53 -8.58 -34.04
C VAL A 59 -2.52 -9.13 -35.06
N PRO A 60 -1.33 -9.60 -34.64
CA PRO A 60 -0.37 -10.24 -35.52
C PRO A 60 -0.98 -11.46 -36.23
N GLY A 61 -0.53 -11.75 -37.45
CA GLY A 61 -0.95 -12.95 -38.19
C GLY A 61 -0.35 -14.24 -37.63
N GLY A 62 0.86 -14.15 -37.07
CA GLY A 62 1.61 -15.28 -36.49
C GLY A 62 2.74 -14.82 -35.57
N ALA A 63 3.31 -15.73 -34.80
CA ALA A 63 4.35 -15.41 -33.81
C ALA A 63 5.69 -15.03 -34.45
N GLU A 64 5.95 -15.50 -35.65
CA GLU A 64 7.12 -15.16 -36.48
C GLU A 64 7.23 -13.68 -36.84
N GLN A 65 6.12 -12.94 -36.74
CA GLN A 65 6.11 -11.49 -36.93
C GLN A 65 6.65 -10.74 -35.72
N LEU A 66 6.86 -11.41 -34.58
CA LEU A 66 7.34 -10.82 -33.34
C LEU A 66 8.65 -11.49 -32.93
N THR A 67 9.69 -10.68 -32.78
CA THR A 67 11.00 -11.13 -32.30
C THR A 67 11.35 -10.40 -31.02
N ALA A 68 12.16 -11.03 -30.18
CA ALA A 68 12.65 -10.44 -28.95
C ALA A 68 14.17 -10.47 -28.91
N THR A 69 14.78 -9.39 -28.40
CA THR A 69 16.18 -9.40 -28.00
C THR A 69 16.31 -9.02 -26.53
N VAL A 70 17.19 -9.72 -25.80
CA VAL A 70 17.51 -9.43 -24.40
C VAL A 70 19.01 -9.27 -24.27
N GLY A 71 19.45 -8.05 -23.93
CA GLY A 71 20.87 -7.72 -23.85
C GLY A 71 21.61 -7.94 -25.18
N GLY A 72 20.92 -7.73 -26.31
CA GLY A 72 21.45 -7.93 -27.66
C GLY A 72 21.42 -9.38 -28.17
N ARG A 73 21.05 -10.36 -27.34
CA ARG A 73 20.86 -11.75 -27.77
C ARG A 73 19.41 -11.97 -28.21
N ALA A 74 19.22 -12.60 -29.36
CA ALA A 74 17.90 -12.93 -29.88
C ALA A 74 17.26 -14.11 -29.12
N PHE A 75 15.94 -14.03 -28.92
CA PHE A 75 15.09 -15.05 -28.36
C PHE A 75 13.79 -15.15 -29.17
N ASP A 76 13.28 -16.37 -29.31
CA ASP A 76 12.01 -16.61 -29.97
C ASP A 76 10.84 -16.21 -29.06
N VAL A 77 9.85 -15.55 -29.66
CA VAL A 77 8.55 -15.37 -29.01
C VAL A 77 7.78 -16.69 -29.17
N SER A 78 7.91 -17.56 -28.17
CA SER A 78 7.36 -18.92 -28.18
C SER A 78 5.86 -18.98 -28.47
N ARG A 79 5.12 -17.99 -27.96
CA ARG A 79 3.69 -17.76 -28.24
C ARG A 79 3.33 -16.32 -27.89
N TRP A 80 2.23 -15.86 -28.47
CA TRP A 80 1.53 -14.67 -28.01
C TRP A 80 0.04 -14.93 -27.91
N SER A 81 -0.65 -14.15 -27.08
CA SER A 81 -2.10 -14.13 -27.00
C SER A 81 -2.60 -12.71 -26.77
N ALA A 82 -3.84 -12.42 -27.14
CA ALA A 82 -4.52 -11.26 -26.58
C ALA A 82 -4.63 -11.46 -25.06
N PHE A 83 -4.24 -10.46 -24.28
CA PHE A 83 -4.44 -10.47 -22.85
C PHE A 83 -5.93 -10.34 -22.53
N SER A 84 -6.39 -11.03 -21.48
CA SER A 84 -7.74 -10.83 -20.98
C SER A 84 -7.71 -10.67 -19.47
N ALA A 85 -7.99 -9.47 -18.96
CA ALA A 85 -8.07 -9.23 -17.52
C ALA A 85 -9.08 -10.18 -16.85
N LYS A 86 -10.17 -10.50 -17.55
CA LYS A 86 -11.20 -11.43 -17.07
C LYS A 86 -10.66 -12.83 -16.78
N ASN A 87 -9.74 -13.33 -17.60
CA ASN A 87 -9.25 -14.71 -17.49
C ASN A 87 -7.91 -14.76 -16.74
N ASP A 88 -6.97 -13.91 -17.13
CA ASP A 88 -5.59 -13.92 -16.65
C ASP A 88 -5.42 -13.13 -15.33
N GLY A 89 -6.35 -12.22 -15.06
CA GLY A 89 -6.33 -11.35 -13.89
C GLY A 89 -5.27 -10.24 -13.95
N VAL A 90 -5.48 -9.22 -13.12
CA VAL A 90 -4.53 -8.15 -12.87
C VAL A 90 -4.27 -8.07 -11.37
N LEU A 91 -3.00 -7.94 -11.00
CA LEU A 91 -2.58 -7.62 -9.64
C LEU A 91 -2.56 -6.09 -9.48
N ILE A 92 -3.46 -5.56 -8.66
CA ILE A 92 -3.69 -4.12 -8.51
C ILE A 92 -3.23 -3.66 -7.12
N ILE A 93 -2.39 -2.64 -7.06
CA ILE A 93 -2.05 -1.98 -5.79
C ILE A 93 -2.69 -0.60 -5.80
N PHE A 94 -3.72 -0.40 -4.97
CA PHE A 94 -4.32 0.90 -4.73
C PHE A 94 -3.44 1.65 -3.74
N LEU A 95 -2.69 2.65 -4.22
CA LEU A 95 -1.83 3.50 -3.41
C LEU A 95 -2.54 4.83 -3.16
N VAL A 96 -3.12 4.97 -1.98
CA VAL A 96 -4.02 6.07 -1.62
C VAL A 96 -3.34 7.08 -0.72
N ASP A 97 -3.31 8.33 -1.17
CA ASP A 97 -2.85 9.46 -0.40
C ASP A 97 -3.87 9.81 0.70
N THR A 98 -3.42 9.89 1.95
CA THR A 98 -4.23 10.19 3.15
C THR A 98 -3.88 11.53 3.78
N SER A 99 -3.20 12.39 3.01
CA SER A 99 -2.85 13.73 3.45
C SER A 99 -4.08 14.65 3.54
N ALA A 100 -3.99 15.60 4.47
CA ALA A 100 -5.04 16.59 4.74
C ALA A 100 -5.20 17.62 3.60
N SER A 101 -4.24 17.75 2.68
CA SER A 101 -4.30 18.72 1.57
C SER A 101 -5.44 18.43 0.59
N ILE A 102 -5.73 17.14 0.35
CA ILE A 102 -6.83 16.68 -0.50
C ILE A 102 -8.17 17.26 -0.02
N GLY A 103 -8.38 17.27 1.31
CA GLY A 103 -9.61 17.73 1.95
C GLY A 103 -10.76 16.73 1.86
N GLN A 104 -11.68 16.80 2.83
CA GLN A 104 -12.69 15.74 3.04
C GLN A 104 -13.58 15.44 1.82
N ASN A 105 -14.09 16.45 1.14
CA ASN A 105 -15.00 16.24 0.00
C ASN A 105 -14.31 15.51 -1.16
N ARG A 106 -13.09 15.92 -1.51
CA ARG A 106 -12.28 15.27 -2.55
C ARG A 106 -11.83 13.88 -2.12
N PHE A 107 -11.55 13.70 -0.83
CA PHE A 107 -11.22 12.39 -0.31
C PHE A 107 -12.39 11.41 -0.44
N THR A 108 -13.62 11.88 -0.23
CA THR A 108 -14.82 11.08 -0.54
C THR A 108 -14.90 10.71 -2.03
N GLU A 109 -14.62 11.66 -2.94
CA GLU A 109 -14.53 11.36 -4.39
C GLU A 109 -13.46 10.32 -4.70
N LEU A 110 -12.30 10.38 -4.03
CA LEU A 110 -11.23 9.40 -4.13
C LEU A 110 -11.69 8.02 -3.66
N GLN A 111 -12.31 7.94 -2.48
CA GLN A 111 -12.83 6.69 -1.93
C GLN A 111 -13.87 6.05 -2.86
N GLU A 112 -14.78 6.85 -3.43
CA GLU A 112 -15.75 6.38 -4.42
C GLU A 112 -15.09 5.90 -5.71
N THR A 113 -14.03 6.59 -6.16
CA THR A 113 -13.26 6.20 -7.34
C THR A 113 -12.61 4.83 -7.17
N VAL A 114 -11.89 4.64 -6.05
CA VAL A 114 -11.24 3.37 -5.73
C VAL A 114 -12.27 2.27 -5.51
N SER A 115 -13.36 2.57 -4.78
CA SER A 115 -14.46 1.63 -4.55
C SER A 115 -15.15 1.18 -5.84
N GLY A 116 -15.35 2.11 -6.78
CA GLY A 116 -15.88 1.82 -8.11
C GLY A 116 -14.98 0.86 -8.89
N TRP A 117 -13.66 1.00 -8.74
CA TRP A 117 -12.69 0.07 -9.33
C TRP A 117 -12.78 -1.32 -8.71
N ILE A 118 -12.81 -1.40 -7.38
CA ILE A 118 -12.88 -2.66 -6.64
C ILE A 118 -14.15 -3.45 -7.03
N ARG A 119 -15.30 -2.78 -7.15
CA ARG A 119 -16.57 -3.42 -7.55
C ARG A 119 -16.55 -3.98 -8.98
N ARG A 120 -15.63 -3.50 -9.83
CA ARG A 120 -15.48 -3.92 -11.23
C ARG A 120 -14.36 -4.94 -11.43
N MET A 121 -13.65 -5.33 -10.37
CA MET A 121 -12.61 -6.37 -10.43
C MET A 121 -13.20 -7.68 -10.93
N GLY A 122 -12.48 -8.34 -11.83
CA GLY A 122 -12.76 -9.69 -12.29
C GLY A 122 -12.42 -10.76 -11.24
N PRO A 123 -12.88 -12.00 -11.45
CA PRO A 123 -12.66 -13.11 -10.50
C PRO A 123 -11.17 -13.51 -10.37
N SER A 124 -10.39 -13.30 -11.42
CA SER A 124 -8.94 -13.57 -11.44
C SER A 124 -8.12 -12.40 -10.88
N ASP A 125 -8.72 -11.23 -10.66
CA ASP A 125 -8.00 -10.08 -10.13
C ASP A 125 -7.66 -10.26 -8.65
N ARG A 126 -6.54 -9.68 -8.25
CA ARG A 126 -6.13 -9.58 -6.85
C ARG A 126 -5.74 -8.15 -6.59
N ALA A 127 -6.12 -7.61 -5.44
CA ALA A 127 -5.71 -6.27 -5.09
C ALA A 127 -5.24 -6.12 -3.66
N ALA A 128 -4.44 -5.09 -3.42
CA ALA A 128 -4.03 -4.61 -2.12
C ALA A 128 -4.36 -3.12 -2.00
N VAL A 129 -4.60 -2.66 -0.77
CA VAL A 129 -4.79 -1.24 -0.45
C VAL A 129 -3.63 -0.80 0.42
N MET A 130 -2.91 0.20 -0.05
CA MET A 130 -1.83 0.88 0.66
C MET A 130 -2.22 2.33 0.86
N SER A 131 -1.88 2.88 2.02
CA SER A 131 -2.01 4.31 2.29
C SER A 131 -0.63 4.95 2.43
N PHE A 132 -0.55 6.23 2.08
CA PHE A 132 0.59 7.06 2.42
C PHE A 132 0.13 8.43 2.91
N GLY A 133 0.74 8.89 3.98
CA GLY A 133 0.55 10.22 4.57
C GLY A 133 1.82 10.55 5.32
N GLU A 134 1.75 10.78 6.64
CA GLU A 134 2.95 10.86 7.47
C GLU A 134 3.64 9.50 7.60
N ASN A 135 2.90 8.41 7.41
CA ASN A 135 3.41 7.05 7.38
C ASN A 135 2.93 6.33 6.13
N VAL A 136 3.71 5.36 5.66
CA VAL A 136 3.32 4.47 4.55
C VAL A 136 2.96 3.11 5.14
N SER A 137 1.77 2.60 4.82
CA SER A 137 1.30 1.33 5.36
C SER A 137 0.51 0.51 4.35
N VAL A 138 0.62 -0.82 4.46
CA VAL A 138 -0.29 -1.75 3.78
C VAL A 138 -1.51 -1.90 4.68
N VAL A 139 -2.65 -1.35 4.24
CA VAL A 139 -3.92 -1.39 4.99
C VAL A 139 -4.62 -2.72 4.77
N GLN A 140 -4.52 -3.25 3.55
CA GLN A 140 -5.04 -4.56 3.17
C GLN A 140 -4.05 -5.22 2.21
N GLY A 141 -3.57 -6.42 2.58
CA GLY A 141 -2.73 -7.25 1.71
C GLY A 141 -3.52 -7.85 0.55
N PHE A 142 -2.82 -8.52 -0.37
CA PHE A 142 -3.42 -9.09 -1.57
C PHE A 142 -4.59 -10.03 -1.27
N THR A 143 -5.76 -9.72 -1.84
CA THR A 143 -6.96 -10.55 -1.72
C THR A 143 -7.83 -10.44 -2.97
N ALA A 144 -8.66 -11.47 -3.20
CA ALA A 144 -9.75 -11.44 -4.16
C ALA A 144 -11.05 -10.88 -3.54
N GLU A 145 -11.10 -10.78 -2.21
CA GLU A 145 -12.31 -10.42 -1.48
C GLU A 145 -12.59 -8.92 -1.59
N GLN A 146 -13.51 -8.57 -2.50
CA GLN A 146 -13.89 -7.18 -2.74
C GLN A 146 -14.38 -6.47 -1.46
N ASN A 147 -15.09 -7.17 -0.57
CA ASN A 147 -15.58 -6.57 0.67
C ASN A 147 -14.44 -6.13 1.60
N ALA A 148 -13.41 -6.96 1.78
CA ALA A 148 -12.23 -6.61 2.57
C ALA A 148 -11.53 -5.34 2.02
N LEU A 149 -11.40 -5.26 0.70
CA LEU A 149 -10.83 -4.08 0.02
C LEU A 149 -11.71 -2.83 0.20
N LEU A 150 -13.03 -2.96 0.03
CA LEU A 150 -13.98 -1.86 0.22
C LEU A 150 -13.95 -1.33 1.66
N TYR A 151 -13.91 -2.22 2.66
CA TYR A 151 -13.75 -1.82 4.05
C TYR A 151 -12.44 -1.06 4.25
N ALA A 152 -11.32 -1.60 3.76
CA ALA A 152 -10.02 -0.96 3.89
C ALA A 152 -10.00 0.48 3.34
N VAL A 153 -10.61 0.71 2.18
CA VAL A 153 -10.72 2.05 1.56
C VAL A 153 -11.62 2.98 2.37
N GLN A 154 -12.76 2.49 2.87
CA GLN A 154 -13.71 3.29 3.66
C GLN A 154 -13.14 3.74 5.01
N TYR A 155 -12.23 2.96 5.60
CA TYR A 155 -11.56 3.32 6.86
C TYR A 155 -10.48 4.40 6.72
N LEU A 156 -10.04 4.72 5.50
CA LEU A 156 -9.06 5.78 5.28
C LEU A 156 -9.68 7.16 5.53
N SER A 157 -8.86 8.13 5.94
CA SER A 157 -9.28 9.52 6.11
C SER A 157 -8.13 10.51 5.85
N PRO A 158 -8.41 11.73 5.35
CA PRO A 158 -7.40 12.73 4.99
C PRO A 158 -6.95 13.51 6.23
N LYS A 159 -6.19 12.88 7.12
CA LYS A 159 -5.84 13.45 8.43
C LYS A 159 -4.36 13.81 8.57
N ASP A 160 -3.51 13.31 7.68
CA ASP A 160 -2.07 13.42 7.84
C ASP A 160 -1.56 14.78 7.33
N PRO A 161 -0.77 15.55 8.11
CA PRO A 161 -0.26 16.87 7.71
C PRO A 161 0.63 16.91 6.45
N GLY A 162 1.21 15.78 6.07
CA GLY A 162 2.08 15.64 4.90
C GLY A 162 1.88 14.30 4.20
N ALA A 163 2.51 14.15 3.04
CA ALA A 163 2.51 12.90 2.29
C ALA A 163 3.94 12.38 2.13
N GLN A 164 4.10 11.06 2.10
CA GLN A 164 5.34 10.40 1.71
C GLN A 164 5.16 9.68 0.37
N LEU A 165 4.90 10.45 -0.70
CA LEU A 165 4.59 9.93 -2.03
C LEU A 165 5.73 9.06 -2.59
N ASN A 166 6.97 9.54 -2.52
CA ASN A 166 8.11 8.78 -3.07
C ASN A 166 8.29 7.46 -2.33
N LEU A 167 8.22 7.48 -0.99
CA LEU A 167 8.32 6.26 -0.19
C LEU A 167 7.13 5.33 -0.45
N GLY A 168 5.92 5.89 -0.58
CA GLY A 168 4.71 5.17 -0.96
C GLY A 168 4.89 4.40 -2.26
N LEU A 169 5.40 5.06 -3.30
CA LEU A 169 5.71 4.40 -4.58
C LEU A 169 6.77 3.31 -4.43
N LEU A 170 7.87 3.56 -3.71
CA LEU A 170 8.91 2.56 -3.52
C LEU A 170 8.36 1.31 -2.82
N ARG A 171 7.54 1.48 -1.77
CA ARG A 171 6.89 0.35 -1.09
C ARG A 171 5.87 -0.36 -1.97
N ALA A 172 5.12 0.36 -2.78
CA ALA A 172 4.20 -0.24 -3.75
C ALA A 172 4.95 -1.05 -4.82
N LEU A 173 6.11 -0.56 -5.30
CA LEU A 173 6.97 -1.29 -6.23
C LEU A 173 7.60 -2.54 -5.58
N GLU A 174 7.98 -2.47 -4.30
CA GLU A 174 8.43 -3.64 -3.54
C GLU A 174 7.31 -4.68 -3.39
N LEU A 175 6.11 -4.25 -3.01
CA LEU A 175 4.93 -5.12 -2.90
C LEU A 175 4.59 -5.75 -4.25
N ALA A 176 4.72 -4.98 -5.34
CA ALA A 176 4.53 -5.44 -6.70
C ALA A 176 5.60 -6.44 -7.19
N LYS A 177 6.64 -6.74 -6.42
CA LYS A 177 7.62 -7.80 -6.74
C LYS A 177 7.29 -9.15 -6.13
N ILE A 178 6.37 -9.19 -5.15
CA ILE A 178 6.03 -10.44 -4.46
C ILE A 178 5.44 -11.44 -5.46
N LYS A 179 6.04 -12.63 -5.52
CA LYS A 179 5.52 -13.74 -6.32
C LYS A 179 5.00 -14.81 -5.39
N SER A 180 3.78 -15.25 -5.62
CA SER A 180 3.20 -16.40 -4.93
C SER A 180 2.17 -17.07 -5.83
N SER A 181 1.92 -18.35 -5.59
CA SER A 181 0.87 -19.09 -6.30
C SER A 181 -0.47 -18.35 -6.20
N GLY A 182 -1.10 -18.08 -7.34
CA GLY A 182 -2.40 -17.43 -7.42
C GLY A 182 -2.40 -15.90 -7.50
N LEU A 183 -1.23 -15.25 -7.57
CA LEU A 183 -1.15 -13.83 -7.94
C LEU A 183 -0.97 -13.67 -9.46
N PRO A 184 -1.73 -12.77 -10.12
CA PRO A 184 -1.57 -12.50 -11.54
C PRO A 184 -0.18 -11.95 -11.92
N ALA A 185 0.28 -12.32 -13.11
CA ALA A 185 1.54 -11.85 -13.68
C ALA A 185 1.47 -10.39 -14.17
N ARG A 186 0.31 -9.96 -14.68
CA ARG A 186 0.06 -8.55 -15.06
C ARG A 186 -0.10 -7.74 -13.78
N ARG A 187 0.69 -6.67 -13.63
CA ARG A 187 0.71 -5.87 -12.39
C ARG A 187 0.52 -4.40 -12.70
N MET A 188 -0.15 -3.69 -11.80
CA MET A 188 -0.23 -2.24 -11.86
C MET A 188 -0.33 -1.62 -10.48
N ILE A 189 0.13 -0.37 -10.39
CA ILE A 189 -0.09 0.51 -9.25
C ILE A 189 -1.08 1.58 -9.69
N LEU A 190 -2.17 1.74 -8.94
CA LEU A 190 -3.06 2.88 -9.06
C LEU A 190 -2.74 3.88 -7.95
N LEU A 191 -2.03 4.95 -8.29
CA LEU A 191 -1.73 6.06 -7.40
C LEU A 191 -2.91 7.04 -7.39
N CYS A 192 -3.45 7.36 -6.22
CA CYS A 192 -4.47 8.38 -6.03
C CYS A 192 -3.91 9.46 -5.10
N SER A 193 -3.62 10.66 -5.62
CA SER A 193 -2.92 11.72 -4.86
C SER A 193 -3.20 13.10 -5.43
N ASP A 194 -3.06 14.15 -4.63
CA ASP A 194 -2.97 15.54 -5.12
C ASP A 194 -1.51 15.99 -5.35
N GLY A 195 -0.55 15.06 -5.19
CA GLY A 195 0.90 15.27 -5.31
C GLY A 195 1.46 16.23 -4.27
N PHE A 196 0.70 16.56 -3.24
CA PHE A 196 1.02 17.69 -2.40
C PHE A 196 1.96 17.34 -1.25
N ARG A 197 2.96 18.22 -1.03
CA ARG A 197 4.00 18.18 0.02
C ARG A 197 4.51 16.79 0.41
N GLU A 198 5.63 16.42 -0.20
CA GLU A 198 6.51 15.39 0.33
C GLU A 198 7.03 15.79 1.73
N THR A 199 6.99 14.87 2.68
CA THR A 199 7.54 15.06 4.02
C THR A 199 9.07 15.11 3.95
N PRO A 200 9.75 16.10 4.56
CA PRO A 200 11.20 16.21 4.52
C PRO A 200 11.91 14.99 5.12
N GLY A 201 13.05 14.60 4.54
CA GLY A 201 13.87 13.48 5.03
C GLY A 201 13.35 12.09 4.63
N GLY A 202 12.32 12.02 3.80
CA GLY A 202 11.83 10.79 3.17
C GLY A 202 12.59 10.39 1.91
N ALA A 203 12.03 9.42 1.18
CA ALA A 203 12.60 8.93 -0.08
C ALA A 203 12.63 10.01 -1.18
N THR A 204 13.55 9.86 -2.12
CA THR A 204 13.77 10.85 -3.19
C THR A 204 13.13 10.43 -4.52
N ALA A 205 12.86 11.41 -5.38
CA ALA A 205 12.40 11.16 -6.75
C ALA A 205 13.44 10.38 -7.58
N ASP A 206 14.74 10.56 -7.31
CA ASP A 206 15.82 9.77 -7.93
C ASP A 206 15.72 8.29 -7.58
N GLU A 207 15.43 7.96 -6.32
CA GLU A 207 15.23 6.57 -5.89
C GLU A 207 14.04 5.93 -6.60
N VAL A 208 12.92 6.65 -6.72
CA VAL A 208 11.74 6.18 -7.48
C VAL A 208 12.11 5.97 -8.95
N ARG A 209 12.83 6.90 -9.58
CA ARG A 209 13.29 6.76 -10.97
C ARG A 209 14.17 5.53 -11.15
N ASN A 210 15.10 5.29 -10.24
CA ASN A 210 15.98 4.12 -10.26
C ASN A 210 15.21 2.81 -10.06
N ALA A 211 14.21 2.80 -9.17
CA ALA A 211 13.36 1.65 -8.95
C ALA A 211 12.55 1.30 -10.21
N LEU A 212 11.90 2.31 -10.82
CA LEU A 212 11.14 2.16 -12.06
C LEU A 212 12.01 1.74 -13.26
N ALA A 213 13.26 2.19 -13.33
CA ALA A 213 14.19 1.75 -14.37
C ALA A 213 14.59 0.28 -14.18
N SER A 214 14.61 -0.23 -12.95
CA SER A 214 15.09 -1.59 -12.65
C SER A 214 14.07 -2.69 -12.91
N ASP A 215 12.79 -2.43 -12.60
CA ASP A 215 11.70 -3.41 -12.68
C ASP A 215 10.39 -2.63 -12.83
N PRO A 216 10.05 -2.19 -14.06
CA PRO A 216 8.94 -1.29 -14.28
C PRO A 216 7.60 -2.01 -14.06
N VAL A 217 6.86 -1.54 -13.06
CA VAL A 217 5.43 -1.86 -12.87
C VAL A 217 4.62 -0.63 -13.25
N PRO A 218 3.69 -0.72 -14.22
CA PRO A 218 2.87 0.41 -14.65
C PRO A 218 2.19 1.15 -13.50
N VAL A 219 2.48 2.46 -13.40
CA VAL A 219 1.86 3.38 -12.43
C VAL A 219 0.82 4.23 -13.14
N TYR A 220 -0.45 3.92 -12.92
CA TYR A 220 -1.56 4.77 -13.33
C TYR A 220 -1.85 5.76 -12.21
N SER A 221 -1.77 7.05 -12.49
CA SER A 221 -1.94 8.09 -11.48
C SER A 221 -3.24 8.85 -11.70
N ILE A 222 -4.07 8.94 -10.68
CA ILE A 222 -5.22 9.83 -10.61
C ILE A 222 -4.79 11.02 -9.75
N PHE A 223 -4.56 12.14 -10.41
CA PHE A 223 -4.21 13.39 -9.77
C PHE A 223 -5.48 14.15 -9.37
N PHE A 224 -5.71 14.28 -8.07
CA PHE A 224 -6.82 15.03 -7.53
C PHE A 224 -6.47 16.50 -7.47
N ASP A 225 -6.94 17.27 -8.44
CA ASP A 225 -6.72 18.71 -8.43
C ASP A 225 -7.46 19.32 -7.23
N SER A 226 -6.68 19.85 -6.29
CA SER A 226 -7.22 20.72 -5.27
C SER A 226 -7.74 21.96 -5.98
N PRO A 227 -9.04 22.30 -5.89
CA PRO A 227 -9.53 23.52 -6.54
C PRO A 227 -8.64 24.70 -6.13
N GLU A 228 -8.45 25.68 -7.02
CA GLU A 228 -8.04 27.02 -6.59
C GLU A 228 -9.11 27.46 -5.59
N ARG A 229 -8.83 27.22 -4.30
CA ARG A 229 -9.75 27.52 -3.21
C ARG A 229 -9.69 29.03 -3.04
N GLU A 230 -10.39 29.76 -3.90
CA GLU A 230 -10.76 31.15 -3.67
C GLU A 230 -11.61 31.18 -2.42
N SER A 231 -10.95 31.19 -1.27
CA SER A 231 -11.58 31.54 -0.02
C SER A 231 -12.11 32.96 -0.19
N THR A 232 -13.40 33.17 0.04
CA THR A 232 -14.00 34.51 0.09
C THR A 232 -13.35 35.37 1.19
N ASN A 233 -12.65 34.76 2.14
CA ASN A 233 -11.86 35.43 3.18
C ASN A 233 -10.34 35.36 2.87
N ARG A 234 -9.74 36.52 2.64
CA ARG A 234 -8.30 36.68 2.38
C ARG A 234 -7.40 36.12 3.48
N ASN A 235 -7.82 36.19 4.75
CA ASN A 235 -7.01 35.69 5.87
C ASN A 235 -6.99 34.16 5.89
N THR A 236 -8.14 33.53 5.66
CA THR A 236 -8.26 32.08 5.55
C THR A 236 -7.40 31.58 4.38
N GLU A 237 -7.42 32.30 3.27
CA GLU A 237 -6.59 32.00 2.11
C GLU A 237 -5.09 32.12 2.41
N ALA A 238 -4.67 33.22 3.06
CA ALA A 238 -3.28 33.41 3.44
C ALA A 238 -2.80 32.32 4.40
N GLN A 239 -3.59 31.98 5.42
CA GLN A 239 -3.29 30.87 6.34
C GLN A 239 -3.12 29.56 5.58
N GLN A 240 -4.03 29.25 4.65
CA GLN A 240 -3.95 28.05 3.82
C GLN A 240 -2.67 28.03 2.99
N LEU A 241 -2.42 29.06 2.18
CA LEU A 241 -1.28 29.12 1.28
C LEU A 241 0.06 29.13 2.04
N LEU A 242 0.14 29.82 3.18
CA LEU A 242 1.32 29.80 4.04
C LEU A 242 1.57 28.39 4.60
N ASN A 243 0.52 27.77 5.15
CA ASN A 243 0.60 26.39 5.62
C ASN A 243 0.97 25.45 4.48
N GLU A 244 0.49 25.67 3.25
CA GLU A 244 0.80 24.93 2.02
C GLU A 244 2.23 25.16 1.49
N LEU A 245 2.83 26.30 1.80
CA LEU A 245 4.23 26.61 1.45
C LEU A 245 5.25 26.28 2.55
N GLY A 246 4.78 25.91 3.75
CA GLY A 246 5.60 25.36 4.83
C GLY A 246 5.74 26.31 6.00
N TYR A 247 5.02 27.43 5.98
CA TYR A 247 5.02 28.44 7.01
C TYR A 247 3.87 28.12 7.97
N ASP A 248 4.20 27.90 9.24
CA ASP A 248 3.21 27.57 10.26
C ASP A 248 2.30 28.77 10.60
N ALA A 249 1.22 28.91 9.86
CA ALA A 249 0.22 29.96 10.05
C ALA A 249 -0.82 29.63 11.11
N GLY A 250 -0.73 28.44 11.74
CA GLY A 250 -1.75 27.94 12.66
C GLY A 250 -2.99 27.37 11.96
N PRO A 251 -4.09 27.12 12.69
CA PRO A 251 -5.32 26.61 12.11
C PRO A 251 -5.91 27.59 11.09
N VAL A 252 -6.55 27.04 10.05
CA VAL A 252 -7.22 27.81 9.01
C VAL A 252 -8.59 28.24 9.55
N ASP A 253 -8.63 29.37 10.24
CA ASP A 253 -9.82 29.89 10.92
C ASP A 253 -10.20 31.32 10.48
N GLY A 254 -9.42 31.93 9.59
CA GLY A 254 -9.60 33.29 9.08
C GLY A 254 -9.21 34.40 10.06
N LYS A 255 -8.68 34.06 11.24
CA LYS A 255 -8.27 35.01 12.27
C LYS A 255 -6.77 35.27 12.16
N LEU A 256 -6.37 36.54 12.05
CA LEU A 256 -4.96 36.93 12.07
C LEU A 256 -4.37 36.85 13.49
N GLY A 257 -4.18 35.62 13.97
CA GLY A 257 -3.53 35.34 15.24
C GLY A 257 -2.00 35.50 15.18
N PRO A 258 -1.31 35.43 16.34
CA PRO A 258 0.15 35.59 16.41
C PRO A 258 0.92 34.63 15.50
N ARG A 259 0.46 33.37 15.35
CA ARG A 259 1.07 32.38 14.45
C ARG A 259 0.96 32.78 12.98
N THR A 260 -0.23 33.21 12.55
CA THR A 260 -0.45 33.69 11.18
C THR A 260 0.41 34.90 10.86
N VAL A 261 0.45 35.90 11.76
CA VAL A 261 1.28 37.10 11.57
C VAL A 261 2.77 36.75 11.55
N ALA A 262 3.22 35.84 12.42
CA ALA A 262 4.60 35.36 12.40
C ALA A 262 4.93 34.64 11.09
N ALA A 263 4.05 33.75 10.61
CA ALA A 263 4.23 33.06 9.33
C ALA A 263 4.32 34.02 8.15
N ILE A 264 3.46 35.05 8.11
CA ILE A 264 3.53 36.11 7.09
C ILE A 264 4.88 36.82 7.15
N ARG A 265 5.35 37.21 8.34
CA ARG A 265 6.64 37.90 8.50
C ARG A 265 7.82 37.02 8.08
N VAL A 266 7.82 35.74 8.46
CA VAL A 266 8.85 34.77 8.04
C VAL A 266 8.84 34.62 6.52
N PHE A 267 7.66 34.53 5.90
CA PHE A 267 7.52 34.50 4.46
C PHE A 267 8.05 35.78 3.79
N GLN A 268 7.62 36.95 4.26
CA GLN A 268 8.06 38.26 3.73
C GLN A 268 9.58 38.43 3.88
N GLN A 269 10.15 38.04 5.01
CA GLN A 269 11.59 38.07 5.27
C GLN A 269 12.36 37.16 4.31
N SER A 270 11.85 35.95 4.04
CA SER A 270 12.46 35.03 3.06
C SER A 270 12.51 35.59 1.64
N ARG A 271 11.70 36.64 1.36
CA ARG A 271 11.57 37.29 0.06
C ARG A 271 12.20 38.68 -0.01
N GLY A 272 12.74 39.19 1.10
CA GLY A 272 13.38 40.51 1.13
C GLY A 272 12.41 41.69 0.94
N VAL A 273 11.12 41.52 1.24
CA VAL A 273 10.09 42.56 1.18
C VAL A 273 9.76 43.14 2.56
N ALA A 274 9.13 44.32 2.60
CA ALA A 274 8.73 45.00 3.83
C ALA A 274 7.80 44.13 4.69
N TRP A 275 8.20 43.92 5.95
CA TRP A 275 7.65 42.94 6.91
C TRP A 275 6.50 43.49 7.76
N ASP A 276 5.43 43.96 7.14
CA ASP A 276 4.28 44.50 7.87
C ASP A 276 3.45 43.42 8.59
N GLY A 277 3.62 42.14 8.22
CA GLY A 277 2.84 41.03 8.76
C GLY A 277 1.36 41.05 8.33
N SER A 278 1.00 41.84 7.32
CA SER A 278 -0.37 42.03 6.85
C SER A 278 -0.69 41.16 5.63
N VAL A 279 -1.96 40.76 5.49
CA VAL A 279 -2.41 40.02 4.31
C VAL A 279 -2.72 41.02 3.20
N SER A 280 -1.74 41.35 2.35
CA SER A 280 -1.94 42.20 1.17
C SER A 280 -2.37 41.41 -0.07
N ASN A 281 -2.95 42.07 -1.08
CA ASN A 281 -3.30 41.41 -2.35
C ASN A 281 -2.04 40.94 -3.09
N GLU A 282 -0.96 41.71 -2.99
CA GLU A 282 0.34 41.35 -3.54
C GLU A 282 0.91 40.08 -2.88
N LEU A 283 0.87 40.01 -1.54
CA LEU A 283 1.27 38.81 -0.80
C LEU A 283 0.47 37.58 -1.26
N LEU A 284 -0.86 37.69 -1.34
CA LEU A 284 -1.71 36.59 -1.82
C LEU A 284 -1.35 36.18 -3.26
N GLY A 285 -1.10 37.14 -4.16
CA GLY A 285 -0.66 36.86 -5.53
C GLY A 285 0.64 36.06 -5.59
N VAL A 286 1.62 36.42 -4.77
CA VAL A 286 2.90 35.70 -4.66
C VAL A 286 2.69 34.31 -4.07
N LEU A 287 1.95 34.20 -2.96
CA LEU A 287 1.63 32.93 -2.31
C LEU A 287 0.93 31.96 -3.28
N ARG A 288 -0.08 32.43 -4.04
CA ARG A 288 -0.78 31.64 -5.08
C ARG A 288 0.18 31.14 -6.15
N THR A 289 1.02 32.02 -6.67
CA THR A 289 1.97 31.68 -7.74
C THR A 289 2.98 30.62 -7.26
N MET A 290 3.45 30.73 -6.02
CA MET A 290 4.34 29.73 -5.45
C MET A 290 3.66 28.39 -5.20
N ALA A 291 2.46 28.41 -4.60
CA ALA A 291 1.67 27.21 -4.34
C ALA A 291 1.37 26.46 -5.65
N LYS A 292 0.97 27.20 -6.69
CA LYS A 292 0.78 26.70 -8.04
C LYS A 292 2.06 26.08 -8.61
N LYS A 293 3.20 26.78 -8.52
CA LYS A 293 4.49 26.25 -8.99
C LYS A 293 4.89 24.95 -8.29
N GLN A 294 4.61 24.83 -6.99
CA GLN A 294 4.88 23.60 -6.22
C GLN A 294 3.99 22.44 -6.69
N LYS A 295 2.68 22.69 -6.90
CA LYS A 295 1.75 21.71 -7.46
C LYS A 295 2.13 21.29 -8.89
N ASP A 296 2.49 22.23 -9.75
CA ASP A 296 2.94 21.95 -11.12
C ASP A 296 4.18 21.06 -11.13
N ALA A 297 5.13 21.28 -10.20
CA ALA A 297 6.32 20.44 -10.06
C ALA A 297 5.98 19.02 -9.58
N ALA A 298 5.06 18.88 -8.63
CA ALA A 298 4.57 17.57 -8.18
C ALA A 298 3.85 16.82 -9.30
N LEU A 299 2.96 17.49 -10.01
CA LEU A 299 2.24 16.95 -11.15
C LEU A 299 3.17 16.52 -12.28
N ALA A 300 4.22 17.30 -12.54
CA ALA A 300 5.25 16.95 -13.51
C ALA A 300 5.98 15.65 -13.10
N SER A 301 6.33 15.52 -11.82
CA SER A 301 7.02 14.34 -11.27
C SER A 301 6.14 13.09 -11.33
N ILE A 302 4.89 13.17 -10.86
CA ILE A 302 3.92 12.07 -10.96
C ILE A 302 3.69 11.68 -12.42
N GLY A 303 3.52 12.67 -13.30
CA GLY A 303 3.37 12.44 -14.73
C GLY A 303 4.60 11.76 -15.35
N GLU A 304 5.80 12.10 -14.91
CA GLU A 304 7.04 11.42 -15.30
C GLU A 304 7.05 9.96 -14.83
N PHE A 305 6.76 9.69 -13.55
CA PHE A 305 6.72 8.33 -13.01
C PHE A 305 5.70 7.45 -13.74
N SER A 306 4.51 7.97 -13.99
CA SER A 306 3.49 7.27 -14.77
C SER A 306 3.97 6.95 -16.19
N ARG A 307 4.57 7.88 -16.91
CA ARG A 307 5.07 7.61 -18.26
C ARG A 307 6.23 6.61 -18.27
N ARG A 308 7.21 6.77 -17.37
CA ARG A 308 8.40 5.91 -17.28
C ARG A 308 8.05 4.47 -16.93
N SER A 309 7.02 4.27 -16.10
CA SER A 309 6.57 2.95 -15.70
C SER A 309 5.72 2.22 -16.76
N GLY A 310 5.36 2.88 -17.86
CA GLY A 310 4.42 2.36 -18.86
C GLY A 310 2.95 2.65 -18.57
N GLY A 311 2.64 3.33 -17.45
CA GLY A 311 1.31 3.79 -17.07
C GLY A 311 0.93 5.16 -17.64
N GLN A 312 -0.05 5.81 -17.01
CA GLN A 312 -0.59 7.10 -17.47
C GLN A 312 -1.10 7.96 -16.31
N LEU A 313 -1.00 9.28 -16.48
CA LEU A 313 -1.55 10.28 -15.57
C LEU A 313 -2.94 10.74 -16.05
N TYR A 314 -3.89 10.77 -15.14
CA TYR A 314 -5.24 11.30 -15.29
C TYR A 314 -5.46 12.42 -14.28
N ARG A 315 -6.22 13.44 -14.65
CA ARG A 315 -6.62 14.53 -13.74
C ARG A 315 -8.08 14.35 -13.34
N ALA A 316 -8.34 14.25 -12.05
CA ALA A 316 -9.70 14.21 -11.51
C ALA A 316 -10.37 15.58 -11.74
N GLY A 317 -11.62 15.57 -12.20
CA GLY A 317 -12.41 16.79 -12.45
C GLY A 317 -12.48 17.23 -13.92
N THR A 318 -11.47 16.93 -14.75
CA THR A 318 -11.56 17.16 -16.22
C THR A 318 -12.22 15.99 -16.95
N SER A 319 -12.23 14.81 -16.34
CA SER A 319 -12.79 13.59 -16.91
C SER A 319 -13.65 12.88 -15.87
N PRO A 320 -14.83 12.36 -16.25
CA PRO A 320 -15.61 11.51 -15.35
C PRO A 320 -14.79 10.29 -14.91
N PHE A 321 -14.85 9.92 -13.64
CA PHE A 321 -14.08 8.79 -13.10
C PHE A 321 -14.33 7.47 -13.84
N THR A 322 -15.57 7.25 -14.29
CA THR A 322 -15.94 6.08 -15.10
C THR A 322 -15.11 5.98 -16.38
N SER A 323 -14.86 7.11 -17.05
CA SER A 323 -14.04 7.16 -18.27
C SER A 323 -12.56 6.88 -18.00
N ILE A 324 -12.03 7.23 -16.81
CA ILE A 324 -10.66 6.91 -16.41
C ILE A 324 -10.51 5.41 -16.24
N PHE A 325 -11.44 4.77 -15.50
CA PHE A 325 -11.45 3.32 -15.36
C PHE A 325 -11.53 2.65 -16.74
N ASP A 326 -12.48 3.06 -17.58
CA ASP A 326 -12.70 2.43 -18.88
C ASP A 326 -11.46 2.57 -19.78
N SER A 327 -10.75 3.70 -19.70
CA SER A 327 -9.48 3.93 -20.39
C SER A 327 -8.38 3.00 -19.89
N VAL A 328 -8.23 2.82 -18.57
CA VAL A 328 -7.19 1.93 -18.02
C VAL A 328 -7.53 0.48 -18.30
N ALA A 329 -8.78 0.05 -18.09
CA ALA A 329 -9.24 -1.30 -18.41
C ALA A 329 -9.02 -1.63 -19.90
N ALA A 330 -9.40 -0.72 -20.80
CA ALA A 330 -9.13 -0.88 -22.23
C ALA A 330 -7.62 -0.96 -22.52
N SER A 331 -6.79 -0.14 -21.87
CA SER A 331 -5.33 -0.21 -22.03
C SER A 331 -4.74 -1.54 -21.54
N LEU A 332 -5.37 -2.21 -20.57
CA LEU A 332 -4.92 -3.51 -20.09
C LEU A 332 -5.36 -4.61 -21.06
N ASP A 333 -6.65 -4.66 -21.40
CA ASP A 333 -7.26 -5.69 -22.27
C ASP A 333 -6.79 -5.64 -23.73
N ASN A 334 -6.37 -4.47 -24.23
CA ASN A 334 -5.87 -4.32 -25.59
C ASN A 334 -4.43 -4.81 -25.81
N ALA A 335 -3.76 -5.27 -24.74
CA ALA A 335 -2.37 -5.68 -24.82
C ALA A 335 -2.21 -7.10 -25.36
N LEU A 336 -1.11 -7.33 -26.08
CA LEU A 336 -0.59 -8.66 -26.37
C LEU A 336 0.23 -9.15 -25.17
N ALA A 337 0.03 -10.40 -24.78
CA ALA A 337 0.90 -11.12 -23.85
C ALA A 337 1.84 -12.02 -24.66
N LEU A 338 3.12 -11.66 -24.68
CA LEU A 338 4.19 -12.39 -25.38
C LEU A 338 4.93 -13.25 -24.37
N HIS A 339 5.14 -14.52 -24.68
CA HIS A 339 5.87 -15.44 -23.82
C HIS A 339 7.21 -15.78 -24.44
N ILE A 340 8.29 -15.52 -23.69
CA ILE A 340 9.67 -15.73 -24.12
C ILE A 340 10.34 -16.64 -23.08
N THR A 341 11.08 -17.64 -23.56
CA THR A 341 11.89 -18.52 -22.70
C THR A 341 13.35 -18.09 -22.77
N LEU A 342 13.92 -17.63 -21.65
CA LEU A 342 15.28 -17.10 -21.56
C LEU A 342 16.33 -18.19 -21.29
N GLU A 343 16.12 -19.40 -21.81
CA GLU A 343 17.04 -20.51 -21.62
C GLU A 343 18.44 -20.18 -22.16
N GLY A 344 19.45 -20.55 -21.38
CA GLY A 344 20.85 -20.26 -21.68
C GLY A 344 21.27 -18.81 -21.45
N LEU A 345 20.40 -17.93 -20.95
CA LEU A 345 20.79 -16.62 -20.42
C LEU A 345 21.10 -16.76 -18.92
N VAL A 346 22.30 -16.34 -18.50
CA VAL A 346 22.72 -16.43 -17.10
C VAL A 346 22.10 -15.30 -16.29
N PRO A 347 21.34 -15.60 -15.23
CA PRO A 347 20.80 -14.58 -14.35
C PRO A 347 21.90 -13.98 -13.45
N ASP A 348 22.43 -12.85 -13.89
CA ASP A 348 23.57 -12.15 -13.27
C ASP A 348 23.16 -10.94 -12.41
N ALA A 349 21.85 -10.74 -12.21
CA ALA A 349 21.27 -9.56 -11.53
C ALA A 349 21.64 -8.21 -12.18
N THR A 350 22.13 -8.21 -13.41
CA THR A 350 22.41 -6.99 -14.16
C THR A 350 21.18 -6.49 -14.90
N MET A 351 21.18 -5.20 -15.23
CA MET A 351 20.17 -4.62 -16.11
C MET A 351 20.35 -5.16 -17.52
N LYS A 352 19.26 -5.69 -18.10
CA LYS A 352 19.19 -6.08 -19.51
C LYS A 352 18.13 -5.22 -20.20
N ARG A 353 18.43 -4.80 -21.43
CA ARG A 353 17.44 -4.20 -22.32
C ARG A 353 16.68 -5.31 -23.02
N LEU A 354 15.36 -5.35 -22.84
CA LEU A 354 14.44 -6.10 -23.67
C LEU A 354 14.01 -5.20 -24.83
N GLU A 355 14.08 -5.69 -26.05
CA GLU A 355 13.46 -5.07 -27.23
C GLU A 355 12.54 -6.09 -27.90
N ILE A 356 11.32 -5.65 -28.21
CA ILE A 356 10.36 -6.38 -29.02
C ILE A 356 10.30 -5.69 -30.38
N THR A 357 10.39 -6.49 -31.44
CA THR A 357 10.27 -6.01 -32.82
C THR A 357 9.13 -6.73 -33.52
N PHE A 358 8.21 -5.95 -34.06
CA PHE A 358 7.21 -6.42 -35.01
C PHE A 358 7.70 -6.23 -36.44
N PHE A 359 7.57 -7.25 -37.29
CA PHE A 359 7.90 -7.20 -38.71
C PHE A 359 6.86 -7.94 -39.56
N ASP A 360 6.32 -7.28 -40.58
CA ASP A 360 5.32 -7.85 -41.51
C ASP A 360 5.86 -8.16 -42.91
N GLY A 361 7.18 -8.10 -43.10
CA GLY A 361 7.82 -8.21 -44.42
C GLY A 361 8.13 -6.85 -45.06
N THR A 362 7.46 -5.78 -44.65
CA THR A 362 7.59 -4.43 -45.26
C THR A 362 7.92 -3.35 -44.24
N ARG A 363 7.45 -3.48 -43.01
CA ARG A 363 7.60 -2.49 -41.94
C ARG A 363 8.16 -3.15 -40.69
N SER A 364 8.99 -2.42 -39.98
CA SER A 364 9.53 -2.81 -38.68
C SER A 364 9.14 -1.77 -37.64
N LEU A 365 8.57 -2.22 -36.52
CA LEU A 365 8.31 -1.41 -35.34
C LEU A 365 9.05 -2.04 -34.17
N SER A 366 9.86 -1.26 -33.45
CA SER A 366 10.56 -1.72 -32.25
C SER A 366 10.20 -0.84 -31.07
N ASP A 367 10.03 -1.47 -29.91
CA ASP A 367 10.04 -0.79 -28.62
C ASP A 367 10.60 -1.73 -27.55
N GLY A 368 10.99 -1.18 -26.39
CA GLY A 368 11.61 -1.98 -25.36
C GLY A 368 11.60 -1.33 -23.99
N ILE A 369 11.93 -2.13 -22.99
CA ILE A 369 12.10 -1.69 -21.61
C ILE A 369 13.37 -2.28 -21.01
N GLU A 370 13.90 -1.63 -19.99
CA GLU A 370 14.96 -2.22 -19.18
C GLU A 370 14.33 -3.05 -18.06
N PHE A 371 14.97 -4.17 -17.72
CA PHE A 371 14.60 -4.98 -16.57
C PHE A 371 15.84 -5.63 -15.97
N ARG A 372 15.80 -5.93 -14.68
CA ARG A 372 16.88 -6.64 -14.01
C ARG A 372 16.69 -8.15 -14.15
N LEU A 373 17.70 -8.84 -14.67
CA LEU A 373 17.66 -10.28 -14.86
C LEU A 373 18.02 -11.02 -13.57
N PHE A 374 17.01 -11.42 -12.81
CA PHE A 374 17.17 -12.29 -11.65
C PHE A 374 16.95 -13.76 -12.03
N GLY A 375 17.61 -14.66 -11.30
CA GLY A 375 17.39 -16.09 -11.44
C GLY A 375 16.08 -16.50 -10.80
N ALA A 376 15.70 -17.77 -10.94
CA ALA A 376 14.69 -18.34 -10.08
C ALA A 376 15.13 -18.10 -8.63
N GLN A 377 14.46 -17.18 -7.93
CA GLN A 377 14.55 -17.19 -6.48
C GLN A 377 13.98 -18.55 -6.10
N ALA A 378 14.79 -19.40 -5.47
CA ALA A 378 14.31 -20.67 -4.97
C ALA A 378 13.01 -20.38 -4.24
N GLU A 379 11.90 -20.95 -4.72
CA GLU A 379 10.73 -21.11 -3.88
C GLU A 379 11.30 -21.70 -2.60
N ARG A 380 11.24 -20.94 -1.50
CA ARG A 380 11.42 -21.57 -0.21
C ARG A 380 10.24 -22.52 -0.15
N THR A 381 10.51 -23.79 -0.43
CA THR A 381 9.55 -24.85 -0.22
C THR A 381 9.05 -24.61 1.20
N PRO A 382 7.74 -24.33 1.41
CA PRO A 382 7.24 -24.37 2.76
C PRO A 382 7.65 -25.73 3.28
N VAL A 383 8.38 -25.75 4.39
CA VAL A 383 8.69 -27.01 5.08
C VAL A 383 7.33 -27.68 5.27
N MET A 384 7.09 -28.78 4.53
CA MET A 384 5.91 -29.60 4.75
C MET A 384 6.04 -30.11 6.18
N LEU A 385 5.34 -29.46 7.10
CA LEU A 385 4.96 -30.08 8.35
C LEU A 385 4.17 -31.36 7.96
N PRO A 386 4.45 -32.50 8.60
CA PRO A 386 3.76 -33.74 8.27
C PRO A 386 2.25 -33.50 8.30
N GLU A 387 1.53 -34.01 7.30
CA GLU A 387 0.08 -33.98 7.25
C GLU A 387 -0.45 -34.48 8.60
N GLU A 388 -1.09 -33.60 9.36
CA GLU A 388 -1.88 -34.02 10.51
C GLU A 388 -2.95 -34.96 9.96
N THR A 389 -2.83 -36.23 10.34
CA THR A 389 -3.89 -37.21 10.23
C THR A 389 -5.16 -36.58 10.76
N LYS A 390 -6.15 -36.43 9.88
CA LYS A 390 -7.51 -36.02 10.23
C LYS A 390 -8.08 -37.01 11.25
N GLU A 391 -7.87 -36.74 12.53
CA GLU A 391 -8.73 -37.31 13.56
C GLU A 391 -10.07 -36.58 13.52
N SER A 392 -11.10 -37.40 13.38
CA SER A 392 -12.50 -37.03 13.36
C SER A 392 -12.88 -36.33 14.67
N SER A 393 -13.06 -35.01 14.63
CA SER A 393 -13.73 -34.25 15.69
C SER A 393 -15.10 -33.78 15.19
N ALA A 394 -16.12 -34.29 15.87
CA ALA A 394 -17.55 -34.16 15.66
C ALA A 394 -18.06 -32.81 15.11
N THR A 395 -19.07 -32.93 14.25
CA THR A 395 -20.02 -31.90 13.82
C THR A 395 -20.56 -31.10 15.02
N ILE A 396 -20.26 -29.80 15.07
CA ILE A 396 -20.96 -28.84 15.94
C ILE A 396 -21.85 -27.98 15.05
N THR A 397 -23.08 -28.43 14.89
CA THR A 397 -24.23 -27.58 14.55
C THR A 397 -24.83 -27.01 15.83
N ASP A 398 -25.26 -25.74 15.75
CA ASP A 398 -26.17 -24.98 16.63
C ASP A 398 -25.58 -23.78 17.40
N TYR A 399 -25.39 -22.67 16.66
CA TYR A 399 -25.29 -21.32 17.22
C TYR A 399 -26.66 -20.65 17.47
N SER A 400 -27.77 -21.36 17.31
CA SER A 400 -29.13 -20.82 17.47
C SER A 400 -29.62 -20.79 18.93
N VAL A 401 -29.16 -21.69 19.79
CA VAL A 401 -29.66 -21.83 21.18
C VAL A 401 -29.07 -20.77 22.13
N TRP A 402 -27.78 -20.43 21.96
CA TRP A 402 -27.11 -19.44 22.81
C TRP A 402 -27.56 -18.00 22.54
N ALA A 403 -27.95 -17.69 21.29
CA ALA A 403 -28.53 -16.39 20.96
C ALA A 403 -29.89 -16.16 21.65
N HIS A 404 -30.72 -17.20 21.75
CA HIS A 404 -32.00 -17.12 22.48
C HIS A 404 -31.82 -17.03 24.00
N LEU A 405 -30.83 -17.74 24.57
CA LEU A 405 -30.52 -17.63 26.00
C LEU A 405 -29.99 -16.24 26.39
N LEU A 406 -29.16 -15.62 25.54
CA LEU A 406 -28.68 -14.25 25.77
C LEU A 406 -29.79 -13.20 25.65
N ALA A 407 -30.73 -13.39 24.71
CA ALA A 407 -31.90 -12.51 24.58
C ALA A 407 -32.83 -12.59 25.80
N ILE A 408 -33.06 -13.79 26.35
CA ILE A 408 -33.88 -13.98 27.56
C ILE A 408 -33.19 -13.36 28.79
N ALA A 409 -31.86 -13.52 28.92
CA ALA A 409 -31.10 -12.89 30.00
C ALA A 409 -31.22 -11.35 29.97
N ALA A 410 -31.15 -10.74 28.79
CA ALA A 410 -31.30 -9.29 28.62
C ALA A 410 -32.69 -8.77 29.04
N ILE A 411 -33.76 -9.53 28.76
CA ILE A 411 -35.15 -9.18 29.11
C ILE A 411 -35.37 -9.20 30.64
N ILE A 412 -34.60 -9.99 31.40
CA ILE A 412 -34.71 -10.08 32.86
C ILE A 412 -33.81 -9.04 33.55
N THR A 413 -32.62 -8.76 33.01
CA THR A 413 -31.65 -7.86 33.67
C THR A 413 -31.97 -6.37 33.48
N LEU A 414 -32.63 -5.99 32.37
CA LEU A 414 -33.01 -4.59 32.10
C LEU A 414 -34.07 -4.04 33.08
N PRO A 415 -35.20 -4.72 33.35
CA PRO A 415 -36.17 -4.23 34.33
C PRO A 415 -35.63 -4.26 35.77
N LEU A 416 -34.76 -5.22 36.13
CA LEU A 416 -34.15 -5.28 37.46
C LEU A 416 -33.13 -4.13 37.70
N SER A 417 -32.33 -3.80 36.69
CA SER A 417 -31.39 -2.67 36.75
C SER A 417 -32.12 -1.33 36.81
N VAL A 418 -33.21 -1.16 36.04
CA VAL A 418 -34.07 0.03 36.12
C VAL A 418 -34.77 0.12 37.49
N TRP A 419 -35.25 -0.99 38.05
CA TRP A 419 -35.85 -1.02 39.39
C TRP A 419 -34.83 -0.69 40.50
N LEU A 420 -33.60 -1.19 40.42
CA LEU A 420 -32.52 -0.88 41.37
C LEU A 420 -32.10 0.61 41.29
N ILE A 421 -32.05 1.19 40.09
CA ILE A 421 -31.76 2.61 39.89
C ILE A 421 -32.90 3.47 40.46
N GLN A 422 -34.16 3.10 40.21
CA GLN A 422 -35.33 3.80 40.78
C GLN A 422 -35.40 3.65 42.31
N LYS A 423 -35.01 2.50 42.87
CA LYS A 423 -34.92 2.29 44.32
C LYS A 423 -33.85 3.17 44.96
N ARG A 424 -32.66 3.29 44.34
CA ARG A 424 -31.58 4.19 44.79
C ARG A 424 -31.98 5.66 44.75
N MET A 425 -32.75 6.09 43.76
CA MET A 425 -33.21 7.48 43.66
C MET A 425 -34.32 7.82 44.68
N ARG A 426 -35.11 6.84 45.13
CA ARG A 426 -36.13 7.03 46.17
C ARG A 426 -35.54 7.08 47.59
N THR A 427 -34.40 6.45 47.83
CA THR A 427 -33.68 6.54 49.12
C THR A 427 -32.83 7.80 49.26
N ALA A 428 -32.48 8.48 48.16
CA ALA A 428 -31.66 9.69 48.17
C ALA A 428 -32.40 10.99 48.58
N LYS A 429 -33.68 10.93 48.97
CA LYS A 429 -34.48 12.09 49.42
C LYS A 429 -34.82 12.07 50.93
N ARG A 430 -34.24 11.15 51.69
CA ARG A 430 -34.30 11.14 53.17
C ARG A 430 -32.88 10.98 53.68
N GLU A 431 -32.22 12.11 53.95
CA GLU A 431 -31.28 12.34 55.05
C GLU A 431 -30.44 13.59 54.72
N SER A 432 -30.95 14.72 55.18
CA SER A 432 -30.16 15.91 55.47
C SER A 432 -29.77 15.81 56.95
N ALA A 433 -28.49 15.71 57.26
CA ALA A 433 -27.85 16.23 58.48
C ALA A 433 -26.37 15.82 58.50
N ALA A 434 -25.49 16.82 58.61
CA ALA A 434 -24.05 16.68 58.85
C ALA A 434 -23.77 16.44 60.37
N PRO A 435 -22.52 16.51 60.86
CA PRO A 435 -21.23 15.92 60.44
C PRO A 435 -20.50 15.22 61.61
N ALA A 436 -19.30 14.63 61.37
CA ALA A 436 -18.05 14.89 62.12
C ALA A 436 -17.08 13.68 62.29
N SER A 437 -15.79 14.00 62.06
CA SER A 437 -14.56 13.64 62.81
C SER A 437 -14.02 12.20 62.95
N SER A 438 -12.69 12.12 62.76
CA SER A 438 -11.67 11.32 63.51
C SER A 438 -11.72 9.79 63.41
N GLU A 439 -10.68 8.98 63.52
CA GLU A 439 -9.21 9.01 63.48
C GLU A 439 -8.78 7.51 63.54
N LYS A 440 -7.55 7.18 63.11
CA LYS A 440 -6.66 6.11 63.62
C LYS A 440 -6.81 4.60 63.27
N GLN A 441 -5.63 4.11 62.80
CA GLN A 441 -4.85 2.92 63.22
C GLN A 441 -5.40 1.53 62.85
N SER A 442 -4.73 0.80 61.94
CA SER A 442 -3.54 -0.06 62.13
C SER A 442 -3.75 -1.23 63.10
N ILE A 443 -3.73 -2.47 62.59
CA ILE A 443 -3.15 -3.66 63.23
C ILE A 443 -2.79 -4.67 62.12
N LEU A 444 -1.52 -5.09 62.09
CA LEU A 444 -1.01 -6.34 61.54
C LEU A 444 -0.55 -7.19 62.73
N PRO A 445 -0.77 -8.51 62.73
CA PRO A 445 0.37 -9.45 62.83
C PRO A 445 0.18 -10.66 61.88
N LYS A 446 1.18 -11.13 61.14
CA LYS A 446 2.37 -11.92 61.50
C LYS A 446 2.08 -13.40 61.85
N ASP A 447 2.10 -14.21 60.79
CA ASP A 447 2.92 -15.42 60.56
C ASP A 447 2.67 -16.76 61.29
N GLU A 448 3.06 -17.82 60.56
CA GLU A 448 3.10 -19.28 60.84
C GLU A 448 1.78 -20.05 60.66
N SER A 449 1.66 -21.11 59.85
CA SER A 449 2.63 -22.14 59.45
C SER A 449 2.17 -22.89 58.17
N SER A 450 3.13 -23.24 57.32
CA SER A 450 2.98 -24.13 56.17
C SER A 450 2.94 -25.60 56.57
N PRO A 451 2.24 -26.48 55.83
CA PRO A 451 2.69 -27.84 55.63
C PRO A 451 3.51 -27.90 54.34
N THR A 452 4.79 -28.20 54.54
CA THR A 452 5.75 -28.65 53.54
C THR A 452 5.28 -29.97 52.92
N ILE A 453 5.08 -29.98 51.60
CA ILE A 453 5.19 -31.18 50.76
C ILE A 453 6.39 -30.95 49.85
N VAL A 454 7.48 -31.67 50.11
CA VAL A 454 8.69 -31.68 49.28
C VAL A 454 8.57 -32.75 48.21
N LEU A 455 8.60 -32.26 46.96
CA LEU A 455 9.11 -32.84 45.71
C LEU A 455 8.35 -33.99 45.03
N SER A 456 7.65 -33.62 43.95
CA SER A 456 8.09 -34.06 42.62
C SER A 456 8.36 -32.84 41.73
N GLU A 457 9.61 -32.39 41.68
CA GLU A 457 10.18 -31.67 40.55
C GLU A 457 10.01 -32.54 39.28
N ALA A 458 9.08 -32.17 38.39
CA ALA A 458 9.13 -32.40 36.93
C ALA A 458 7.75 -32.15 36.30
N ALA A 459 7.30 -30.90 36.32
CA ALA A 459 6.51 -30.39 35.20
C ALA A 459 7.33 -29.22 34.64
N GLN A 460 8.28 -29.55 33.78
CA GLN A 460 9.14 -28.58 33.09
C GLN A 460 8.25 -27.50 32.48
N ARG A 461 8.26 -26.29 33.06
CA ARG A 461 7.81 -25.11 32.33
C ARG A 461 8.84 -24.95 31.23
N ALA A 462 8.45 -25.30 30.00
CA ALA A 462 9.29 -25.16 28.85
C ALA A 462 9.92 -23.75 28.86
N SER A 463 11.23 -23.69 28.69
CA SER A 463 12.01 -22.46 28.70
C SER A 463 12.70 -22.32 27.36
N LEU A 464 12.59 -21.15 26.75
CA LEU A 464 13.19 -20.87 25.45
C LEU A 464 14.46 -20.06 25.61
N HIS A 465 15.58 -20.60 25.14
CA HIS A 465 16.83 -19.83 25.07
C HIS A 465 16.85 -19.04 23.76
N VAL A 466 16.97 -17.72 23.86
CA VAL A 466 16.99 -16.81 22.71
C VAL A 466 18.24 -15.95 22.77
N GLU A 467 18.88 -15.80 21.62
CA GLU A 467 20.00 -14.90 21.39
C GLU A 467 19.58 -13.80 20.40
N LEU A 468 19.76 -12.55 20.80
CA LEU A 468 19.42 -11.35 20.04
C LEU A 468 20.73 -10.70 19.60
N THR A 469 21.07 -10.81 18.32
CA THR A 469 22.32 -10.27 17.76
C THR A 469 22.02 -9.01 16.95
N PRO A 470 22.57 -7.85 17.31
CA PRO A 470 22.40 -6.63 16.52
C PRO A 470 22.88 -6.80 15.07
N SER A 471 22.13 -6.25 14.12
CA SER A 471 22.40 -6.30 12.68
C SER A 471 22.50 -4.86 12.15
N GLY A 472 23.73 -4.37 11.90
CA GLY A 472 23.98 -3.06 11.28
C GLY A 472 25.03 -2.17 11.99
N ALA A 473 25.64 -1.24 11.23
CA ALA A 473 26.80 -0.42 11.61
C ALA A 473 26.60 0.60 12.75
N ARG A 474 25.45 0.59 13.44
CA ARG A 474 25.13 1.52 14.54
C ARG A 474 24.40 0.86 15.72
N GLY A 475 24.33 -0.47 15.79
CA GLY A 475 23.80 -1.20 16.93
C GLY A 475 24.80 -1.29 18.09
N THR A 476 24.32 -1.50 19.31
CA THR A 476 25.18 -1.88 20.46
C THR A 476 25.96 -3.14 20.11
N ASP A 477 27.28 -3.15 20.27
CA ASP A 477 28.16 -4.26 19.84
C ASP A 477 28.05 -5.53 20.71
N THR A 478 26.96 -5.69 21.47
CA THR A 478 26.77 -6.75 22.46
C THR A 478 25.57 -7.60 22.10
N THR A 479 25.82 -8.87 21.85
CA THR A 479 24.77 -9.89 21.72
C THR A 479 24.06 -10.10 23.05
N LEU A 480 22.73 -10.04 23.04
CA LEU A 480 21.90 -10.15 24.23
C LEU A 480 21.32 -11.57 24.32
N LYS A 481 21.56 -12.25 25.45
CA LYS A 481 21.07 -13.62 25.70
C LYS A 481 19.99 -13.61 26.76
N ALA A 482 18.88 -14.30 26.50
CA ALA A 482 17.75 -14.40 27.43
C ALA A 482 17.19 -15.82 27.50
N VAL A 483 16.69 -16.18 28.68
CA VAL A 483 15.87 -17.38 28.89
C VAL A 483 14.44 -16.91 29.15
N ILE A 484 13.52 -17.33 28.29
CA ILE A 484 12.12 -16.89 28.32
C ILE A 484 11.25 -18.05 28.80
N THR A 485 10.65 -17.92 29.98
CA THR A 485 9.73 -18.91 30.55
C THR A 485 8.25 -18.57 30.36
N ASP A 486 7.92 -17.28 30.23
CA ASP A 486 6.58 -16.77 29.93
C ASP A 486 6.71 -15.52 29.06
N ARG A 487 7.34 -14.46 29.58
CA ARG A 487 7.58 -13.23 28.82
C ARG A 487 8.82 -12.48 29.26
N ILE A 488 9.39 -11.68 28.36
CA ILE A 488 10.45 -10.71 28.65
C ILE A 488 10.21 -9.42 27.87
N VAL A 489 10.45 -8.27 28.48
CA VAL A 489 10.23 -6.96 27.84
C VAL A 489 11.51 -6.44 27.21
N LEU A 490 11.45 -5.94 25.98
CA LEU A 490 12.54 -5.22 25.33
C LEU A 490 12.24 -3.73 25.34
N GLY A 491 13.24 -2.93 25.63
CA GLY A 491 13.11 -1.48 25.66
C GLY A 491 14.30 -0.82 26.32
N ARG A 492 14.21 0.47 26.58
CA ARG A 492 15.30 1.24 27.18
C ARG A 492 15.40 1.10 28.72
N ASN A 493 14.34 0.62 29.39
CA ASN A 493 14.34 0.44 30.85
C ASN A 493 15.17 -0.77 31.30
N ARG A 494 15.77 -0.66 32.49
CA ARG A 494 16.47 -1.76 33.18
C ARG A 494 15.54 -2.43 34.18
N GLY A 495 15.64 -3.76 34.31
CA GLY A 495 14.90 -4.54 35.30
C GLY A 495 15.09 -6.05 35.15
N PRO A 496 14.68 -6.85 36.15
CA PRO A 496 14.91 -8.30 36.18
C PRO A 496 14.12 -9.10 35.13
N SER A 497 13.12 -8.48 34.48
CA SER A 497 12.35 -9.06 33.38
C SER A 497 12.40 -8.20 32.11
N ALA A 498 13.49 -7.44 31.94
CA ALA A 498 13.70 -6.56 30.81
C ALA A 498 15.09 -6.76 30.19
N LEU A 499 15.13 -6.81 28.86
CA LEU A 499 16.34 -6.83 28.06
C LEU A 499 16.57 -5.42 27.51
N SER A 500 17.53 -4.71 28.10
CA SER A 500 17.72 -3.29 27.86
C SER A 500 18.51 -3.00 26.59
N ILE A 501 17.90 -2.27 25.65
CA ILE A 501 18.58 -1.70 24.48
C ILE A 501 19.05 -0.29 24.84
N LEU A 502 20.36 -0.14 24.99
CA LEU A 502 21.00 1.13 25.35
C LEU A 502 21.60 1.78 24.10
N GLY A 503 21.69 3.11 24.04
CA GLY A 503 22.32 3.80 22.89
C GLY A 503 21.37 4.18 21.74
N ASP A 504 20.13 3.71 21.75
CA ASP A 504 19.08 4.15 20.82
C ASP A 504 17.97 4.91 21.54
N ALA A 505 17.97 6.25 21.41
CA ALA A 505 16.95 7.12 22.01
C ALA A 505 15.56 6.94 21.38
N THR A 506 15.47 6.31 20.21
CA THR A 506 14.20 6.05 19.51
C THR A 506 13.51 4.76 19.99
N VAL A 507 14.16 4.00 20.86
CA VAL A 507 13.55 2.85 21.55
C VAL A 507 12.78 3.35 22.79
N SER A 508 11.46 3.14 22.79
CA SER A 508 10.60 3.37 23.95
C SER A 508 11.06 2.61 25.21
N ALA A 509 10.72 3.16 26.39
CA ALA A 509 11.12 2.62 27.69
C ALA A 509 10.72 1.15 27.87
N ARG A 510 9.49 0.81 27.46
CA ARG A 510 8.99 -0.55 27.26
C ARG A 510 8.47 -0.59 25.82
N HIS A 511 9.21 -1.18 24.91
CA HIS A 511 8.96 -1.07 23.47
C HIS A 511 8.10 -2.24 22.97
N CYS A 512 8.57 -3.46 23.24
CA CYS A 512 7.85 -4.68 22.92
C CYS A 512 8.06 -5.72 24.02
N GLU A 513 7.28 -6.79 24.00
CA GLU A 513 7.54 -7.99 24.80
C GLU A 513 7.67 -9.21 23.91
N LEU A 514 8.61 -10.08 24.24
CA LEU A 514 8.68 -11.43 23.72
C LEU A 514 7.90 -12.35 24.65
N VAL A 515 7.01 -13.16 24.09
CA VAL A 515 6.14 -14.08 24.84
C VAL A 515 6.37 -15.49 24.35
N PHE A 516 6.67 -16.41 25.26
CA PHE A 516 6.80 -17.83 24.96
C PHE A 516 5.53 -18.56 25.42
N SER A 517 4.79 -19.11 24.46
CA SER A 517 3.54 -19.81 24.73
C SER A 517 3.36 -20.98 23.77
N LYS A 518 2.92 -22.14 24.29
CA LYS A 518 2.67 -23.36 23.50
C LYS A 518 3.85 -23.77 22.59
N GLY A 519 5.09 -23.60 23.08
CA GLY A 519 6.29 -23.99 22.33
C GLY A 519 6.72 -23.00 21.24
N ARG A 520 6.07 -21.84 21.12
CA ARG A 520 6.39 -20.81 20.11
C ARG A 520 6.74 -19.48 20.76
N LEU A 521 7.61 -18.74 20.10
CA LEU A 521 7.97 -17.38 20.47
C LEU A 521 7.08 -16.40 19.71
N PHE A 522 6.63 -15.36 20.40
CA PHE A 522 5.85 -14.29 19.83
C PHE A 522 6.42 -12.95 20.27
N VAL A 523 6.08 -11.89 19.55
CA VAL A 523 6.34 -10.51 19.91
C VAL A 523 5.06 -9.69 19.90
N ASN A 524 4.91 -8.84 20.92
CA ASN A 524 3.84 -7.84 21.02
C ASN A 524 4.46 -6.45 21.11
N ASP A 525 3.99 -5.52 20.30
CA ASP A 525 4.30 -4.10 20.51
C ASP A 525 3.57 -3.58 21.76
N LEU A 526 4.28 -2.88 22.64
CA LEU A 526 3.73 -2.30 23.88
C LEU A 526 3.32 -0.84 23.70
N GLN A 527 2.70 -0.53 22.56
CA GLN A 527 2.35 0.84 22.14
C GLN A 527 3.59 1.73 22.08
N SER A 528 4.64 1.23 21.43
CA SER A 528 5.88 1.96 21.27
C SER A 528 5.70 3.15 20.33
N SER A 529 6.57 4.16 20.48
CA SER A 529 6.46 5.41 19.71
C SER A 529 6.78 5.25 18.22
N ASN A 530 7.60 4.26 17.86
CA ASN A 530 8.05 4.01 16.49
C ASN A 530 7.57 2.66 15.93
N GLY A 531 6.79 1.91 16.72
CA GLY A 531 6.34 0.58 16.38
C GLY A 531 7.45 -0.48 16.43
N THR A 532 7.02 -1.73 16.54
CA THR A 532 7.86 -2.91 16.41
C THR A 532 7.68 -3.50 15.01
N MET A 533 8.77 -3.88 14.35
CA MET A 533 8.73 -4.50 13.03
C MET A 533 9.45 -5.85 13.04
N VAL A 534 8.93 -6.81 12.28
CA VAL A 534 9.59 -8.09 12.03
C VAL A 534 9.84 -8.22 10.53
N ASN A 535 11.09 -8.49 10.15
CA ASN A 535 11.57 -8.59 8.77
C ASN A 535 11.23 -7.36 7.91
N GLY A 536 11.16 -6.17 8.50
CA GLY A 536 10.83 -4.93 7.81
C GLY A 536 9.33 -4.63 7.70
N VAL A 537 8.46 -5.44 8.33
CA VAL A 537 7.01 -5.24 8.36
C VAL A 537 6.55 -4.89 9.79
N PRO A 538 5.84 -3.77 10.02
CA PRO A 538 5.26 -3.47 11.33
C PRO A 538 4.28 -4.56 11.77
N ILE A 539 4.40 -5.01 13.01
CA ILE A 539 3.51 -6.04 13.55
C ILE A 539 2.24 -5.43 14.12
N GLN A 540 1.14 -6.18 14.10
CA GLN A 540 -0.08 -5.85 14.83
C GLN A 540 -0.46 -7.00 15.74
N GLY A 541 -0.73 -6.69 17.02
CA GLY A 541 -1.12 -7.69 18.01
C GLY A 541 -0.02 -8.71 18.28
N HIS A 542 -0.44 -9.97 18.45
CA HIS A 542 0.45 -11.08 18.80
C HIS A 542 1.08 -11.70 17.56
N TYR A 543 2.36 -11.41 17.32
CA TYR A 543 3.04 -11.81 16.10
C TYR A 543 4.02 -12.96 16.36
N PRO A 544 3.92 -14.10 15.65
CA PRO A 544 4.85 -15.22 15.82
C PRO A 544 6.25 -14.88 15.32
N LEU A 545 7.29 -15.22 16.08
CA LEU A 545 8.68 -15.09 15.69
C LEU A 545 9.29 -16.44 15.35
N GLU A 546 10.06 -16.48 14.27
CA GLU A 546 10.83 -17.64 13.83
C GLU A 546 12.34 -17.44 14.06
N ASP A 547 13.08 -18.55 14.04
CA ASP A 547 14.54 -18.51 14.11
C ASP A 547 15.12 -17.77 12.89
N GLY A 548 15.98 -16.80 13.14
CA GLY A 548 16.62 -15.99 12.10
C GLY A 548 15.89 -14.69 11.75
N ASP A 549 14.69 -14.45 12.29
CA ASP A 549 13.92 -13.22 12.05
C ASP A 549 14.65 -11.95 12.48
N ARG A 550 14.40 -10.84 11.78
CA ARG A 550 14.93 -9.51 12.12
C ARG A 550 13.87 -8.68 12.82
N LEU A 551 14.05 -8.46 14.12
CA LEU A 551 13.22 -7.60 14.96
C LEU A 551 13.79 -6.17 14.96
N THR A 552 13.05 -5.22 14.40
CA THR A 552 13.43 -3.81 14.41
C THR A 552 12.59 -3.05 15.45
N ILE A 553 13.27 -2.35 16.35
CA ILE A 553 12.68 -1.47 17.36
C ILE A 553 13.44 -0.14 17.38
N GLY A 554 12.73 0.97 17.18
CA GLY A 554 13.38 2.26 16.95
C GLY A 554 14.29 2.21 15.71
N LYS A 555 15.58 2.50 15.88
CA LYS A 555 16.63 2.39 14.84
C LYS A 555 17.48 1.13 15.01
N THR A 556 17.16 0.28 15.99
CA THR A 556 17.92 -0.92 16.30
C THR A 556 17.29 -2.13 15.64
N GLU A 557 18.05 -2.85 14.81
CA GLU A 557 17.67 -4.14 14.24
C GLU A 557 18.39 -5.27 14.99
N LEU A 558 17.64 -6.26 15.48
CA LEU A 558 18.10 -7.42 16.22
C LEU A 558 17.72 -8.69 15.45
N ARG A 559 18.70 -9.53 15.15
CA ARG A 559 18.45 -10.87 14.62
C ARG A 559 18.16 -11.84 15.76
N ILE A 560 17.02 -12.52 15.69
CA ILE A 560 16.59 -13.55 16.64
C ILE A 560 17.27 -14.86 16.29
N ARG A 561 17.82 -15.54 17.29
CA ARG A 561 18.25 -16.93 17.21
C ARG A 561 17.65 -17.74 18.36
N ILE A 562 16.93 -18.80 18.04
CA ILE A 562 16.26 -19.70 18.98
C ILE A 562 17.17 -20.92 19.17
N LEU A 563 17.73 -21.08 20.37
CA LEU A 563 18.87 -21.98 20.60
C LEU A 563 18.49 -23.38 21.11
N GLU A 564 17.32 -23.55 21.76
CA GLU A 564 16.65 -24.84 22.06
C GLU A 564 15.42 -24.60 22.97
N VAL A 565 14.40 -25.47 22.87
CA VAL A 565 13.28 -25.57 23.83
C VAL A 565 13.65 -26.66 24.85
N LYS A 566 13.83 -26.29 26.12
CA LYS A 566 14.05 -27.26 27.22
C LYS A 566 12.89 -27.31 28.19
#